data_AF-A0A2E7C2Y3-F1
#
_entry.id   AF-A0A2E7C2Y3-F1
#
_cell.length_a   1.000
_cell.length_b   1.000
_cell.length_c   1.000
_cell.angle_alpha   90.00
_cell.angle_beta   90.00
_cell.angle_gamma   90.00
#
_symmetry.space_group_name_H-M   'P 1'
#
loop_
_entity.id
_entity.type
_entity.pdbx_description
1 polymer ?
#
loop_
_entity_poly.entity_id
_entity_poly.type
_entity_poly.pdbx_seq_one_letter_code
_entity_poly.pdbx_strand_id
1 'polypeptide(L)'
;MVRKEFGRYSAADLQALTQQLRSVESGLAELRGFMTSLPGGFAERLTPPFFWATFYKVPFLDLVAWQLKLLSLESKFSELAQASDPHVAILSQLEEFEPKGEPEDAKYILGIAMALRGNLRSMCFYSKSLEELTKEVEKGNDRAFFDAILIDRTILTCPPFADRMALAEYQGDEGFFQEASKRLRQGAPTKKMKPYAPLRVCLYVLEQENCLASLTEKRAYELFCQELKLYPDDVEGDASRSLKRLIQRWQSDRAT
;
A
#
# COMPACT_ATOMS: atom_id res chain seq x y z
N MET A 1 0.88 1.27 -26.56
CA MET A 1 0.25 1.70 -25.30
C MET A 1 -0.38 3.07 -25.54
N VAL A 2 -1.68 3.24 -25.28
CA VAL A 2 -2.39 4.51 -25.49
C VAL A 2 -1.99 5.48 -24.38
N ARG A 3 -1.44 6.64 -24.74
CA ARG A 3 -1.13 7.70 -23.77
C ARG A 3 -2.43 8.38 -23.37
N LYS A 4 -2.76 8.34 -22.08
CA LYS A 4 -3.91 9.01 -21.46
C LYS A 4 -3.48 10.35 -20.84
N GLU A 5 -4.45 11.06 -20.26
CA GLU A 5 -4.26 12.39 -19.67
C GLU A 5 -3.17 12.41 -18.58
N PHE A 6 -3.14 11.38 -17.74
CA PHE A 6 -2.22 11.24 -16.62
C PHE A 6 -1.25 10.09 -16.84
N GLY A 7 -0.56 10.11 -17.98
CA GLY A 7 0.39 9.08 -18.39
C GLY A 7 -0.35 7.85 -18.89
N ARG A 8 -0.34 6.77 -18.13
CA ARG A 8 -1.13 5.56 -18.41
C ARG A 8 -2.57 5.60 -17.89
N TYR A 9 -2.96 6.66 -17.18
CA TYR A 9 -4.25 6.76 -16.50
C TYR A 9 -5.11 7.93 -17.02
N SER A 10 -6.42 7.74 -17.03
CA SER A 10 -7.44 8.78 -17.12
C SER A 10 -8.03 9.08 -15.73
N ALA A 11 -8.82 10.15 -15.61
CA ALA A 11 -9.57 10.42 -14.39
C ALA A 11 -10.48 9.24 -13.99
N ALA A 12 -11.13 8.59 -14.96
CA ALA A 12 -11.97 7.42 -14.71
C ALA A 12 -11.16 6.24 -14.15
N ASP A 13 -9.94 6.01 -14.66
CA ASP A 13 -9.05 4.97 -14.13
C ASP A 13 -8.64 5.27 -12.68
N LEU A 14 -8.32 6.53 -12.37
CA LEU A 14 -7.98 6.97 -11.00
C LEU A 14 -9.18 6.83 -10.06
N GLN A 15 -10.39 7.13 -10.53
CA GLN A 15 -11.62 6.94 -9.77
C GLN A 15 -11.84 5.46 -9.45
N ALA A 16 -11.75 4.59 -10.46
CA ALA A 16 -11.86 3.14 -10.29
C ALA A 16 -10.80 2.61 -9.31
N LEU A 17 -9.55 3.07 -9.41
CA LEU A 17 -8.50 2.75 -8.43
C LEU A 17 -8.90 3.11 -6.99
N THR A 18 -9.45 4.31 -6.77
CA THR A 18 -9.86 4.73 -5.42
C THR A 18 -11.04 3.92 -4.88
N GLN A 19 -11.92 3.44 -5.75
CA GLN A 19 -12.99 2.53 -5.37
C GLN A 19 -12.42 1.17 -4.97
N GLN A 20 -11.46 0.64 -5.73
CA GLN A 20 -10.80 -0.62 -5.41
C GLN A 20 -9.97 -0.56 -4.12
N LEU A 21 -9.36 0.58 -3.79
CA LEU A 21 -8.70 0.74 -2.48
C LEU A 21 -9.65 0.53 -1.31
N ARG A 22 -10.94 0.84 -1.46
CA ARG A 22 -11.95 0.60 -0.42
C ARG A 22 -12.34 -0.88 -0.33
N SER A 23 -12.33 -1.62 -1.45
CA SER A 23 -12.63 -3.06 -1.48
C SER A 23 -11.49 -3.92 -0.92
N VAL A 24 -10.24 -3.43 -0.96
CA VAL A 24 -9.10 -4.14 -0.33
C VAL A 24 -9.33 -4.39 1.17
N GLU A 25 -10.01 -3.49 1.89
CA GLU A 25 -10.32 -3.70 3.30
C GLU A 25 -11.35 -4.82 3.53
N SER A 26 -12.36 -4.94 2.66
CA SER A 26 -13.36 -6.02 2.74
C SER A 26 -12.78 -7.38 2.34
N GLY A 27 -11.93 -7.43 1.31
CA GLY A 27 -11.29 -8.66 0.84
C GLY A 27 -10.45 -9.35 1.91
N LEU A 28 -9.96 -8.63 2.93
CA LEU A 28 -9.23 -9.24 4.04
C LEU A 28 -10.12 -9.90 5.09
N ALA A 29 -11.32 -9.37 5.30
CA ALA A 29 -12.30 -10.01 6.16
C ALA A 29 -12.73 -11.34 5.53
N GLU A 30 -12.91 -11.34 4.22
CA GLU A 30 -13.19 -12.54 3.42
C GLU A 30 -12.01 -13.52 3.45
N LEU A 31 -10.78 -13.05 3.20
CA LEU A 31 -9.58 -13.89 3.30
C LEU A 31 -9.44 -14.51 4.68
N ARG A 32 -9.68 -13.73 5.75
CA ARG A 32 -9.69 -14.28 7.11
C ARG A 32 -10.77 -15.34 7.28
N GLY A 33 -11.99 -15.08 6.81
CA GLY A 33 -13.10 -16.02 6.85
C GLY A 33 -12.79 -17.33 6.12
N PHE A 34 -12.26 -17.23 4.91
CA PHE A 34 -11.77 -18.36 4.12
C PHE A 34 -10.68 -19.14 4.86
N MET A 35 -9.67 -18.44 5.37
CA MET A 35 -8.57 -19.08 6.09
C MET A 35 -9.03 -19.78 7.38
N THR A 36 -10.09 -19.28 8.03
CA THR A 36 -10.71 -19.94 9.19
C THR A 36 -11.63 -21.11 8.82
N SER A 37 -12.14 -21.16 7.59
CA SER A 37 -13.03 -22.24 7.13
C SER A 37 -12.29 -23.46 6.56
N LEU A 38 -10.97 -23.34 6.32
CA LEU A 38 -10.16 -24.45 5.84
C LEU A 38 -10.09 -25.61 6.84
N PRO A 39 -10.23 -26.88 6.40
CA PRO A 39 -10.04 -28.06 7.24
C PRO A 39 -8.63 -28.12 7.86
N GLY A 40 -8.54 -28.53 9.13
CA GLY A 40 -7.30 -28.48 9.94
C GLY A 40 -7.07 -27.13 10.65
N GLY A 41 -7.87 -26.12 10.32
CA GLY A 41 -7.76 -24.80 10.93
C GLY A 41 -6.50 -24.04 10.51
N PHE A 42 -6.50 -22.76 10.87
CA PHE A 42 -5.51 -21.79 10.42
C PHE A 42 -4.07 -22.11 10.86
N ALA A 43 -3.89 -22.56 12.10
CA ALA A 43 -2.58 -22.76 12.70
C ALA A 43 -1.83 -23.98 12.13
N GLU A 44 -2.54 -25.06 11.79
CA GLU A 44 -1.92 -26.29 11.27
C GLU A 44 -1.31 -26.09 9.87
N ARG A 45 -1.88 -25.17 9.08
CA ARG A 45 -1.41 -24.85 7.71
C ARG A 45 -0.26 -23.85 7.67
N LEU A 46 -0.12 -23.04 8.71
CA LEU A 46 1.01 -22.12 8.86
C LEU A 46 2.16 -22.85 9.54
N THR A 47 2.74 -23.84 8.84
CA THR A 47 3.90 -24.59 9.32
C THR A 47 5.00 -23.60 9.73
N PRO A 48 5.43 -23.58 11.01
CA PRO A 48 6.52 -22.72 11.43
C PRO A 48 7.81 -23.05 10.66
N PRO A 49 8.66 -22.06 10.36
CA PRO A 49 8.49 -20.63 10.66
C PRO A 49 7.53 -19.92 9.69
N PHE A 50 6.74 -18.98 10.22
CA PHE A 50 5.88 -18.11 9.41
C PHE A 50 6.10 -16.64 9.79
N PHE A 51 6.81 -15.91 8.92
CA PHE A 51 7.17 -14.51 9.11
C PHE A 51 6.83 -13.71 7.84
N TRP A 52 5.59 -13.30 7.66
CA TRP A 52 5.22 -12.59 6.42
C TRP A 52 5.92 -11.25 6.24
N ALA A 53 6.43 -10.65 7.32
CA ALA A 53 7.14 -9.38 7.23
C ALA A 53 8.39 -9.44 6.35
N THR A 54 8.94 -10.63 6.08
CA THR A 54 10.05 -10.80 5.12
C THR A 54 9.67 -10.38 3.70
N PHE A 55 8.38 -10.47 3.34
CA PHE A 55 7.87 -10.03 2.04
C PHE A 55 7.90 -8.51 1.87
N TYR A 56 8.05 -7.72 2.94
CA TYR A 56 8.20 -6.26 2.81
C TYR A 56 9.49 -5.83 2.11
N LYS A 57 10.46 -6.73 1.95
CA LYS A 57 11.67 -6.48 1.16
C LYS A 57 11.46 -6.64 -0.35
N VAL A 58 10.35 -7.25 -0.75
CA VAL A 58 10.07 -7.59 -2.15
C VAL A 58 9.40 -6.39 -2.83
N PRO A 59 9.80 -6.03 -4.07
CA PRO A 59 9.14 -4.99 -4.83
C PRO A 59 7.62 -5.19 -4.90
N PHE A 60 6.86 -4.11 -4.72
CA PHE A 60 5.40 -4.20 -4.70
C PHE A 60 4.81 -4.91 -5.93
N LEU A 61 5.35 -4.65 -7.13
CA LEU A 61 4.88 -5.30 -8.36
C LEU A 61 5.22 -6.80 -8.42
N ASP A 62 6.33 -7.21 -7.85
CA ASP A 62 6.70 -8.63 -7.77
C ASP A 62 5.74 -9.37 -6.83
N LEU A 63 5.34 -8.75 -5.71
CA LEU A 63 4.31 -9.29 -4.82
C LEU A 63 2.97 -9.47 -5.54
N VAL A 64 2.56 -8.50 -6.36
CA VAL A 64 1.35 -8.62 -7.19
C VAL A 64 1.49 -9.81 -8.14
N ALA A 65 2.59 -9.90 -8.88
CA ALA A 65 2.83 -11.00 -9.82
C ALA A 65 2.82 -12.38 -9.15
N TRP A 66 3.43 -12.50 -7.97
CA TRP A 66 3.43 -13.74 -7.19
C TRP A 66 2.04 -14.10 -6.70
N GLN A 67 1.27 -13.11 -6.21
CA GLN A 67 -0.11 -13.34 -5.79
C GLN A 67 -0.96 -13.86 -6.96
N LEU A 68 -0.82 -13.29 -8.15
CA LEU A 68 -1.55 -13.73 -9.33
C LEU A 68 -1.23 -15.18 -9.68
N LYS A 69 0.06 -15.53 -9.67
CA LYS A 69 0.51 -16.91 -9.92
C LYS A 69 -0.03 -17.90 -8.90
N LEU A 70 0.04 -17.56 -7.60
CA LEU A 70 -0.44 -18.45 -6.53
C LEU A 70 -1.96 -18.64 -6.54
N LEU A 71 -2.70 -17.74 -7.18
CA LEU A 71 -4.15 -17.83 -7.34
C LEU A 71 -4.57 -18.40 -8.69
N SER A 72 -3.62 -18.90 -9.49
CA SER A 72 -3.84 -19.41 -10.85
C SER A 72 -4.49 -18.39 -11.78
N LEU A 73 -4.17 -17.09 -11.59
CA LEU A 73 -4.75 -15.97 -12.34
C LEU A 73 -3.80 -15.45 -13.44
N GLU A 74 -2.60 -16.00 -13.58
CA GLU A 74 -1.57 -15.50 -14.50
C GLU A 74 -2.01 -15.55 -15.98
N SER A 75 -2.76 -16.58 -16.39
CA SER A 75 -3.25 -16.72 -17.76
C SER A 75 -4.30 -15.65 -18.08
N LYS A 76 -5.28 -15.47 -17.19
CA LYS A 76 -6.32 -14.44 -17.32
C LYS A 76 -5.69 -13.04 -17.30
N PHE A 77 -4.74 -12.77 -16.41
CA PHE A 77 -4.02 -11.49 -16.40
C PHE A 77 -3.18 -11.28 -17.66
N SER A 78 -2.56 -12.32 -18.19
CA SER A 78 -1.80 -12.23 -19.45
C SER A 78 -2.71 -11.91 -20.63
N GLU A 79 -3.91 -12.47 -20.68
CA GLU A 79 -4.94 -12.13 -21.68
C GLU A 79 -5.37 -10.67 -21.57
N LEU A 80 -5.70 -10.21 -20.35
CA LEU A 80 -6.10 -8.82 -20.11
C LEU A 80 -4.99 -7.82 -20.42
N ALA A 81 -3.73 -8.22 -20.23
CA ALA A 81 -2.57 -7.41 -20.59
C ALA A 81 -2.44 -7.18 -22.11
N GLN A 82 -3.05 -8.03 -22.95
CA GLN A 82 -3.08 -7.86 -24.41
C GLN A 82 -4.26 -6.99 -24.90
N ALA A 83 -5.16 -6.58 -24.00
CA ALA A 83 -6.26 -5.69 -24.37
C ALA A 83 -5.73 -4.34 -24.92
N SER A 84 -6.55 -3.66 -25.71
CA SER A 84 -6.21 -2.32 -26.23
C SER A 84 -5.99 -1.30 -25.10
N ASP A 85 -6.72 -1.47 -23.99
CA ASP A 85 -6.55 -0.73 -22.74
C ASP A 85 -6.49 -1.71 -21.55
N PRO A 86 -5.30 -2.21 -21.19
CA PRO A 86 -5.13 -3.20 -20.12
C PRO A 86 -5.63 -2.73 -18.75
N HIS A 87 -5.52 -1.43 -18.46
CA HIS A 87 -5.92 -0.89 -17.16
C HIS A 87 -7.44 -0.99 -16.98
N VAL A 88 -8.19 -0.58 -18.01
CA VAL A 88 -9.65 -0.69 -18.00
C VAL A 88 -10.07 -2.15 -17.96
N ALA A 89 -9.44 -3.02 -18.75
CA ALA A 89 -9.76 -4.44 -18.80
C ALA A 89 -9.56 -5.15 -17.44
N ILE A 90 -8.46 -4.84 -16.75
CA ILE A 90 -8.18 -5.41 -15.42
C ILE A 90 -9.17 -4.89 -14.38
N LEU A 91 -9.45 -3.58 -14.38
CA LEU A 91 -10.34 -2.97 -13.40
C LEU A 91 -11.79 -3.41 -13.57
N SER A 92 -12.25 -3.64 -14.81
CA SER A 92 -13.62 -4.07 -15.08
C SER A 92 -13.88 -5.54 -14.74
N GLN A 93 -12.84 -6.39 -14.81
CA GLN A 93 -12.98 -7.83 -14.55
C GLN A 93 -12.48 -8.25 -13.16
N LEU A 94 -12.11 -7.29 -12.30
CA LEU A 94 -11.53 -7.59 -11.00
C LEU A 94 -12.48 -8.39 -10.09
N GLU A 95 -13.78 -8.11 -10.16
CA GLU A 95 -14.82 -8.81 -9.39
C GLU A 95 -15.12 -10.21 -9.93
N GLU A 96 -14.74 -10.49 -11.19
CA GLU A 96 -14.96 -11.78 -11.86
C GLU A 96 -13.77 -12.75 -11.65
N PHE A 97 -12.75 -12.36 -10.89
CA PHE A 97 -11.68 -13.28 -10.53
C PHE A 97 -12.15 -14.24 -9.45
N GLU A 98 -12.24 -15.51 -9.81
CA GLU A 98 -12.38 -16.60 -8.84
C GLU A 98 -10.98 -17.12 -8.49
N PRO A 99 -10.42 -16.71 -7.34
CA PRO A 99 -9.09 -17.15 -6.94
C PRO A 99 -9.08 -18.66 -6.69
N LYS A 100 -8.13 -19.37 -7.33
CA LYS A 100 -7.88 -20.80 -7.09
C LYS A 100 -6.47 -20.98 -6.54
N GLY A 101 -6.39 -21.11 -5.23
CA GLY A 101 -5.14 -21.39 -4.53
C GLY A 101 -5.09 -22.84 -4.04
N GLU A 102 -3.90 -23.43 -4.08
CA GLU A 102 -3.70 -24.76 -3.53
C GLU A 102 -3.55 -24.70 -1.99
N PRO A 103 -4.09 -25.69 -1.25
CA PRO A 103 -3.94 -25.83 0.21
C PRO A 103 -2.53 -25.59 0.77
N GLU A 104 -1.52 -26.12 0.10
CA GLU A 104 -0.09 -26.04 0.45
C GLU A 104 0.50 -24.62 0.32
N ASP A 105 -0.11 -23.78 -0.52
CA ASP A 105 0.32 -22.41 -0.76
C ASP A 105 -0.30 -21.40 0.22
N ALA A 106 -1.17 -21.87 1.12
CA ALA A 106 -1.93 -21.01 2.03
C ALA A 106 -1.05 -20.02 2.82
N LYS A 107 0.16 -20.44 3.25
CA LYS A 107 1.10 -19.56 3.95
C LYS A 107 1.66 -18.45 3.04
N TYR A 108 1.93 -18.74 1.78
CA TYR A 108 2.45 -17.77 0.82
C TYR A 108 1.36 -16.81 0.36
N ILE A 109 0.17 -17.34 0.07
CA ILE A 109 -1.03 -16.56 -0.27
C ILE A 109 -1.32 -15.56 0.85
N LEU A 110 -1.37 -16.03 2.11
CA LEU A 110 -1.60 -15.14 3.24
C LEU A 110 -0.46 -14.14 3.41
N GLY A 111 0.79 -14.61 3.36
CA GLY A 111 1.95 -13.75 3.60
C GLY A 111 2.05 -12.61 2.57
N ILE A 112 1.83 -12.91 1.30
CA ILE A 112 1.83 -11.93 0.22
C ILE A 112 0.62 -11.01 0.32
N ALA A 113 -0.59 -11.53 0.62
CA ALA A 113 -1.77 -10.70 0.82
C ALA A 113 -1.57 -9.69 1.98
N MET A 114 -0.98 -10.13 3.09
CA MET A 114 -0.62 -9.27 4.22
C MET A 114 0.46 -8.24 3.84
N ALA A 115 1.42 -8.64 3.00
CA ALA A 115 2.46 -7.74 2.51
C ALA A 115 1.92 -6.66 1.57
N LEU A 116 1.09 -7.03 0.60
CA LEU A 116 0.41 -6.11 -0.32
C LEU A 116 -0.46 -5.11 0.44
N ARG A 117 -1.25 -5.60 1.39
CA ARG A 117 -2.04 -4.75 2.29
C ARG A 117 -1.17 -3.78 3.07
N GLY A 118 -0.10 -4.26 3.70
CA GLY A 118 0.80 -3.43 4.50
C GLY A 118 1.40 -2.30 3.66
N ASN A 119 1.84 -2.61 2.44
CA ASN A 119 2.35 -1.63 1.49
C ASN A 119 1.30 -0.57 1.13
N LEU A 120 0.09 -0.97 0.73
CA LEU A 120 -1.00 -0.04 0.41
C LEU A 120 -1.36 0.84 1.61
N ARG A 121 -1.44 0.24 2.80
CA ARG A 121 -1.74 0.97 4.03
C ARG A 121 -0.64 1.99 4.35
N SER A 122 0.61 1.62 4.16
CA SER A 122 1.74 2.54 4.35
C SER A 122 1.67 3.70 3.35
N MET A 123 1.36 3.45 2.07
CA MET A 123 1.16 4.51 1.07
C MET A 123 0.02 5.45 1.48
N CYS A 124 -1.09 4.92 2.01
CA CYS A 124 -2.22 5.69 2.49
C CYS A 124 -1.89 6.62 3.67
N PHE A 125 -0.94 6.27 4.53
CA PHE A 125 -0.61 7.07 5.73
C PHE A 125 0.67 7.88 5.59
N TYR A 126 1.74 7.25 5.14
CA TYR A 126 3.09 7.80 5.08
C TYR A 126 3.54 8.13 3.67
N SER A 127 2.67 7.95 2.67
CA SER A 127 3.01 8.19 1.27
C SER A 127 4.19 7.35 0.77
N LYS A 128 4.57 6.29 1.49
CA LYS A 128 5.65 5.38 1.16
C LYS A 128 5.18 3.95 1.35
N SER A 129 5.63 3.03 0.51
CA SER A 129 5.40 1.61 0.70
C SER A 129 6.21 1.08 1.90
N LEU A 130 5.85 -0.09 2.44
CA LEU A 130 6.67 -0.73 3.48
C LEU A 130 8.01 -1.18 2.92
N GLU A 131 8.09 -1.47 1.62
CA GLU A 131 9.35 -1.70 0.91
C GLU A 131 10.24 -0.45 0.92
N GLU A 132 9.71 0.73 0.61
CA GLU A 132 10.44 2.01 0.70
C GLU A 132 10.90 2.28 2.14
N LEU A 133 10.01 2.11 3.14
CA LEU A 133 10.38 2.27 4.55
C LEU A 133 11.45 1.26 4.99
N THR A 134 11.39 0.02 4.51
CA THR A 134 12.40 -1.01 4.80
C THR A 134 13.77 -0.60 4.27
N LYS A 135 13.84 -0.09 3.04
CA LYS A 135 15.07 0.45 2.44
C LYS A 135 15.62 1.66 3.20
N GLU A 136 14.76 2.46 3.82
CA GLU A 136 15.18 3.59 4.67
C GLU A 136 15.73 3.14 6.02
N VAL A 137 15.16 2.10 6.62
CA VAL A 137 15.70 1.48 7.83
C VAL A 137 17.08 0.88 7.57
N GLU A 138 17.29 0.23 6.43
CA GLU A 138 18.62 -0.26 6.01
C GLU A 138 19.67 0.87 5.92
N LYS A 139 19.23 2.12 5.70
CA LYS A 139 20.07 3.32 5.67
C LYS A 139 20.21 4.02 7.04
N GLY A 140 19.64 3.44 8.10
CA GLY A 140 19.69 3.99 9.46
C GLY A 140 18.62 5.04 9.78
N ASN A 141 17.52 5.10 9.03
CA ASN A 141 16.42 6.02 9.33
C ASN A 141 15.45 5.46 10.38
N ASP A 142 15.64 5.86 11.64
CA ASP A 142 14.78 5.44 12.76
C ASP A 142 13.34 5.94 12.65
N ARG A 143 13.10 7.06 11.96
CA ARG A 143 11.73 7.53 11.74
C ARG A 143 10.96 6.53 10.87
N ALA A 144 11.59 6.01 9.81
CA ALA A 144 11.01 4.98 8.97
C ALA A 144 10.73 3.69 9.76
N PHE A 145 11.62 3.34 10.70
CA PHE A 145 11.44 2.21 11.62
C PHE A 145 10.14 2.37 12.43
N PHE A 146 9.97 3.51 13.08
CA PHE A 146 8.81 3.79 13.92
C PHE A 146 7.50 3.95 13.15
N ASP A 147 7.54 4.52 11.95
CA ASP A 147 6.36 4.67 11.10
C ASP A 147 5.89 3.30 10.57
N ALA A 148 6.80 2.40 10.22
CA ALA A 148 6.45 1.05 9.79
C ALA A 148 5.80 0.20 10.91
N ILE A 149 6.25 0.34 12.17
CA ILE A 149 5.62 -0.33 13.33
C ILE A 149 4.14 0.02 13.48
N LEU A 150 3.77 1.27 13.18
CA LEU A 150 2.38 1.72 13.26
C LEU A 150 1.50 1.09 12.17
N ILE A 151 2.10 0.67 11.05
CA ILE A 151 1.41 -0.03 9.97
C ILE A 151 1.20 -1.51 10.30
N ASP A 152 2.29 -2.22 10.62
CA ASP A 152 2.28 -3.64 10.96
C ASP A 152 3.35 -3.93 12.04
N ARG A 153 2.91 -4.45 13.19
CA ARG A 153 3.82 -4.77 14.31
C ARG A 153 4.73 -5.96 14.03
N THR A 154 4.33 -6.85 13.11
CA THR A 154 5.16 -8.00 12.70
C THR A 154 6.40 -7.57 11.92
N ILE A 155 6.49 -6.30 11.49
CA ILE A 155 7.66 -5.73 10.81
C ILE A 155 8.96 -5.94 11.58
N LEU A 156 8.89 -6.08 12.91
CA LEU A 156 10.05 -6.37 13.77
C LEU A 156 10.72 -7.71 13.45
N THR A 157 10.02 -8.63 12.76
CA THR A 157 10.58 -9.90 12.26
C THR A 157 11.25 -9.76 10.88
N CYS A 158 11.13 -8.60 10.23
CA CYS A 158 11.83 -8.32 8.97
C CYS A 158 13.32 -8.06 9.25
N PRO A 159 14.26 -8.67 8.50
CA PRO A 159 15.69 -8.63 8.84
C PRO A 159 16.27 -7.23 9.08
N PRO A 160 16.03 -6.19 8.24
CA PRO A 160 16.56 -4.85 8.50
C PRO A 160 16.09 -4.22 9.82
N PHE A 161 14.87 -4.55 10.24
CA PHE A 161 14.31 -4.08 11.50
C PHE A 161 14.90 -4.84 12.69
N ALA A 162 15.02 -6.17 12.57
CA ALA A 162 15.67 -6.99 13.57
C ALA A 162 17.13 -6.56 13.78
N ASP A 163 17.86 -6.30 12.69
CA ASP A 163 19.25 -5.82 12.71
C ASP A 163 19.36 -4.46 13.39
N ARG A 164 18.48 -3.50 13.04
CA ARG A 164 18.46 -2.18 13.69
C ARG A 164 18.16 -2.28 15.18
N MET A 165 17.24 -3.15 15.57
CA MET A 165 16.89 -3.38 16.98
C MET A 165 18.04 -4.02 17.76
N ALA A 166 18.74 -4.99 17.17
CA ALA A 166 19.94 -5.60 17.76
C ALA A 166 21.07 -4.58 17.94
N LEU A 167 21.24 -3.65 16.98
CA LEU A 167 22.21 -2.58 17.10
C LEU A 167 21.87 -1.59 18.23
N ALA A 168 20.61 -1.21 18.39
CA ALA A 168 20.16 -0.38 19.52
C ALA A 168 20.46 -1.05 20.87
N GLU A 169 20.18 -2.34 20.99
CA GLU A 169 20.48 -3.12 22.19
C GLU A 169 21.97 -3.09 22.52
N TYR A 170 22.81 -3.41 21.52
CA TYR A 170 24.26 -3.40 21.68
C TYR A 170 24.79 -2.02 22.12
N GLN A 171 24.17 -0.94 21.66
CA GLN A 171 24.55 0.44 21.98
C GLN A 171 23.98 0.96 23.31
N GLY A 172 23.06 0.23 23.95
CA GLY A 172 22.31 0.72 25.11
C GLY A 172 21.42 1.92 24.78
N ASP A 173 20.85 1.96 23.57
CA ASP A 173 19.99 3.04 23.10
C ASP A 173 18.58 2.95 23.72
N GLU A 174 18.49 3.31 25.01
CA GLU A 174 17.23 3.32 25.76
C GLU A 174 16.17 4.23 25.14
N GLY A 175 16.59 5.33 24.49
CA GLY A 175 15.69 6.27 23.81
C GLY A 175 14.96 5.61 22.63
N PHE A 176 15.68 4.81 21.85
CA PHE A 176 15.11 4.01 20.76
C PHE A 176 14.04 3.04 21.28
N PHE A 177 14.33 2.29 22.34
CA PHE A 177 13.37 1.32 22.90
C PHE A 177 12.15 2.00 23.52
N GLN A 178 12.31 3.17 24.16
CA GLN A 178 11.19 3.95 24.66
C GLN A 178 10.24 4.38 23.53
N GLU A 179 10.78 4.88 22.41
CA GLU A 179 9.97 5.26 21.26
C GLU A 179 9.36 4.04 20.56
N ALA A 180 10.11 2.95 20.35
CA ALA A 180 9.57 1.70 19.81
C ALA A 180 8.40 1.15 20.64
N SER A 181 8.57 1.12 21.96
CA SER A 181 7.55 0.69 22.93
C SER A 181 6.30 1.56 22.88
N LYS A 182 6.47 2.88 22.76
CA LYS A 182 5.38 3.83 22.57
C LYS A 182 4.64 3.59 21.25
N ARG A 183 5.34 3.35 20.15
CA ARG A 183 4.74 3.08 18.83
C ARG A 183 3.95 1.77 18.81
N LEU A 184 4.47 0.72 19.43
CA LEU A 184 3.77 -0.55 19.60
C LEU A 184 2.42 -0.37 20.33
N ARG A 185 2.40 0.48 21.38
CA ARG A 185 1.18 0.79 22.15
C ARG A 185 0.20 1.70 21.42
N GLN A 186 0.68 2.66 20.63
CA GLN A 186 -0.15 3.68 19.98
C GLN A 186 -1.20 3.09 19.01
N GLY A 187 -0.91 1.94 18.40
CA GLY A 187 -1.83 1.29 17.47
C GLY A 187 -1.88 1.98 16.10
N ALA A 188 -2.94 1.70 15.33
CA ALA A 188 -3.09 2.21 13.96
C ALA A 188 -2.97 3.74 13.87
N PRO A 189 -2.46 4.30 12.73
CA PRO A 189 -2.40 5.74 12.53
C PRO A 189 -3.75 6.44 12.75
N THR A 190 -3.70 7.67 13.27
CA THR A 190 -4.86 8.38 13.81
C THR A 190 -5.96 8.62 12.77
N LYS A 191 -7.21 8.77 13.22
CA LYS A 191 -8.38 9.09 12.37
C LYS A 191 -8.17 10.31 11.47
N LYS A 192 -7.34 11.28 11.87
CA LYS A 192 -7.06 12.51 11.10
C LYS A 192 -6.31 12.26 9.79
N MET A 193 -5.58 11.15 9.67
CA MET A 193 -4.82 10.82 8.45
C MET A 193 -5.65 10.03 7.43
N LYS A 194 -6.77 9.44 7.85
CA LYS A 194 -7.63 8.59 7.03
C LYS A 194 -8.39 9.30 5.88
N PRO A 195 -8.85 10.56 5.99
CA PRO A 195 -9.72 11.16 4.96
C PRO A 195 -9.04 11.25 3.59
N TYR A 196 -7.72 11.42 3.56
CA TYR A 196 -6.95 11.64 2.34
C TYR A 196 -6.21 10.39 1.85
N ALA A 197 -6.52 9.21 2.40
CA ALA A 197 -5.85 7.98 2.00
C ALA A 197 -5.97 7.70 0.48
N PRO A 198 -7.17 7.76 -0.13
CA PRO A 198 -7.28 7.55 -1.58
C PRO A 198 -6.55 8.63 -2.39
N LEU A 199 -6.59 9.89 -1.94
CA LEU A 199 -5.86 11.00 -2.56
C LEU A 199 -4.35 10.73 -2.58
N ARG A 200 -3.78 10.26 -1.46
CA ARG A 200 -2.35 9.94 -1.35
C ARG A 200 -1.93 8.82 -2.29
N VAL A 201 -2.80 7.83 -2.53
CA VAL A 201 -2.51 6.78 -3.52
C VAL A 201 -2.57 7.34 -4.94
N CYS A 202 -3.53 8.20 -5.27
CA CYS A 202 -3.53 8.88 -6.56
C CYS A 202 -2.26 9.71 -6.77
N LEU A 203 -1.80 10.46 -5.76
CA LEU A 203 -0.54 11.20 -5.84
C LEU A 203 0.66 10.26 -6.08
N TYR A 204 0.69 9.11 -5.41
CA TYR A 204 1.72 8.09 -5.61
C TYR A 204 1.75 7.61 -7.07
N VAL A 205 0.59 7.23 -7.62
CA VAL A 205 0.48 6.79 -9.02
C VAL A 205 0.90 7.89 -10.00
N LEU A 206 0.44 9.12 -9.79
CA LEU A 206 0.80 10.25 -10.66
C LEU A 206 2.30 10.59 -10.61
N GLU A 207 2.95 10.40 -9.47
CA GLU A 207 4.39 10.58 -9.34
C GLU A 207 5.16 9.50 -10.11
N GLN A 208 4.76 8.23 -10.01
CA GLN A 208 5.38 7.13 -10.77
C GLN A 208 5.25 7.34 -12.30
N GLU A 209 4.17 7.99 -12.74
CA GLU A 209 3.95 8.36 -14.14
C GLU A 209 4.65 9.69 -14.54
N ASN A 210 5.39 10.33 -13.64
CA ASN A 210 5.99 11.67 -13.82
C ASN A 210 4.95 12.76 -14.20
N CYS A 211 3.67 12.53 -13.90
CA CYS A 211 2.57 13.43 -14.23
C CYS A 211 2.29 14.44 -13.10
N LEU A 212 2.65 14.10 -11.86
CA LEU A 212 2.40 14.96 -10.70
C LEU A 212 3.11 16.33 -10.82
N ALA A 213 4.36 16.34 -11.30
CA ALA A 213 5.13 17.58 -11.46
C ALA A 213 4.56 18.50 -12.54
N SER A 214 3.84 17.96 -13.53
CA SER A 214 3.18 18.72 -14.59
C SER A 214 1.78 19.22 -14.23
N LEU A 215 1.24 18.80 -13.08
CA LEU A 215 -0.11 19.15 -12.67
C LEU A 215 -0.18 20.62 -12.23
N THR A 216 -0.85 21.46 -13.03
CA THR A 216 -1.09 22.86 -12.63
C THR A 216 -2.03 22.91 -11.42
N GLU A 217 -1.96 23.99 -10.65
CA GLU A 217 -2.86 24.18 -9.50
C GLU A 217 -4.35 24.07 -9.88
N LYS A 218 -4.73 24.66 -11.02
CA LYS A 218 -6.09 24.56 -11.57
C LYS A 218 -6.47 23.11 -11.89
N ARG A 219 -5.59 22.37 -12.59
CA ARG A 219 -5.89 20.97 -12.96
C ARG A 219 -5.91 20.05 -11.74
N ALA A 220 -5.06 20.31 -10.74
CA ALA A 220 -5.09 19.59 -9.47
C ALA A 220 -6.44 19.76 -8.77
N TYR A 221 -6.95 21.00 -8.73
CA TYR A 221 -8.26 21.28 -8.17
C TYR A 221 -9.39 20.59 -8.94
N GLU A 222 -9.41 20.69 -10.27
CA GLU A 222 -10.41 20.00 -11.11
C GLU A 222 -10.39 18.48 -10.86
N LEU A 223 -9.21 17.85 -10.91
CA LEU A 223 -9.07 16.42 -10.72
C LEU A 223 -9.48 15.97 -9.30
N PHE A 224 -8.89 16.55 -8.25
CA PHE A 224 -9.04 16.02 -6.90
C PHE A 224 -10.28 16.51 -6.16
N CYS A 225 -10.75 17.73 -6.45
CA CYS A 225 -11.93 18.29 -5.80
C CYS A 225 -13.20 18.02 -6.62
N GLN A 226 -13.18 18.24 -7.93
CA GLN A 226 -14.40 18.18 -8.75
C GLN A 226 -14.66 16.78 -9.31
N GLU A 227 -13.68 16.18 -9.98
CA GLU A 227 -13.84 14.90 -10.67
C GLU A 227 -13.83 13.72 -9.68
N LEU A 228 -12.75 13.57 -8.91
CA LEU A 228 -12.57 12.43 -8.00
C LEU A 228 -13.19 12.63 -6.62
N LYS A 229 -13.48 13.87 -6.23
CA LYS A 229 -14.05 14.24 -4.92
C LYS A 229 -13.28 13.65 -3.72
N LEU A 230 -11.95 13.66 -3.81
CA LEU A 230 -11.04 13.13 -2.79
C LEU A 230 -10.53 14.21 -1.82
N TYR A 231 -10.82 15.47 -2.12
CA TYR A 231 -10.50 16.62 -1.28
C TYR A 231 -11.73 17.55 -1.21
N PRO A 232 -12.04 18.12 -0.03
CA PRO A 232 -13.23 18.96 0.13
C PRO A 232 -13.15 20.24 -0.72
N ASP A 233 -14.29 20.60 -1.31
CA ASP A 233 -14.51 21.79 -2.14
C ASP A 233 -15.41 22.84 -1.46
N ASP A 234 -15.72 22.64 -0.18
CA ASP A 234 -16.73 23.34 0.61
C ASP A 234 -16.28 24.69 1.18
N VAL A 235 -14.98 25.02 1.13
CA VAL A 235 -14.45 26.31 1.60
C VAL A 235 -14.29 27.27 0.43
N GLU A 236 -15.14 28.31 0.40
CA GLU A 236 -15.09 29.40 -0.60
C GLU A 236 -13.64 29.91 -0.81
N GLY A 237 -13.08 29.60 -1.99
CA GLY A 237 -11.86 30.21 -2.50
C GLY A 237 -10.50 29.66 -2.06
N ASP A 238 -10.39 28.79 -1.04
CA ASP A 238 -9.09 28.33 -0.50
C ASP A 238 -8.81 26.81 -0.68
N ALA A 239 -9.74 26.04 -1.25
CA ALA A 239 -9.56 24.60 -1.50
C ALA A 239 -8.36 24.33 -2.44
N SER A 240 -8.21 25.09 -3.53
CA SER A 240 -7.09 24.97 -4.48
C SER A 240 -5.73 25.17 -3.81
N ARG A 241 -5.59 26.23 -3.01
CA ARG A 241 -4.33 26.56 -2.33
C ARG A 241 -4.01 25.57 -1.22
N SER A 242 -5.00 25.14 -0.46
CA SER A 242 -4.80 24.15 0.61
C SER A 242 -4.45 22.77 0.05
N LEU A 243 -5.09 22.35 -1.05
CA LEU A 243 -4.72 21.15 -1.80
C LEU A 243 -3.27 21.23 -2.31
N LYS A 244 -2.87 22.34 -2.91
CA LYS A 244 -1.49 22.54 -3.37
C LYS A 244 -0.48 22.42 -2.23
N ARG A 245 -0.76 23.02 -1.07
CA ARG A 245 0.08 22.88 0.14
C ARG A 245 0.17 21.43 0.59
N LEU A 246 -0.94 20.68 0.52
CA LEU A 246 -0.96 19.25 0.84
C LEU A 246 -0.07 18.45 -0.13
N ILE A 247 -0.18 18.69 -1.45
CA ILE A 247 0.65 18.03 -2.46
C ILE A 247 2.14 18.34 -2.26
N GLN A 248 2.48 19.61 -2.03
CA GLN A 248 3.87 20.02 -1.77
C GLN A 248 4.44 19.36 -0.51
N ARG A 249 3.65 19.29 0.57
CA ARG A 249 4.04 18.58 1.78
C ARG A 249 4.24 17.09 1.51
N TRP A 250 3.33 16.48 0.76
CA TRP A 250 3.41 15.08 0.36
C TRP A 250 4.69 14.78 -0.44
N GLN A 251 5.07 15.65 -1.38
CA GLN A 251 6.32 15.54 -2.16
C GLN A 251 7.55 15.70 -1.26
N SER A 252 7.52 16.66 -0.34
CA SER A 252 8.60 16.87 0.63
C SER A 252 8.78 15.65 1.54
N ASP A 253 7.70 15.05 2.02
CA ASP A 253 7.74 13.87 2.90
C ASP A 253 8.33 12.64 2.17
N ARG A 254 8.26 12.59 0.83
CA ARG A 254 8.85 11.51 0.02
C ARG A 254 10.31 11.72 -0.37
N ALA A 255 10.76 12.97 -0.43
CA ALA A 255 12.15 13.31 -0.75
C ALA A 255 13.13 13.07 0.43
N THR A 256 12.61 13.04 1.66
CA THR A 256 13.36 12.80 2.91
C THR A 256 13.34 11.33 3.30
#